data_AF-A0A7V6VQA0-F1
#
_entry.id   AF-A0A7V6VQA0-F1
#
_cell.length_a   1.000
_cell.length_b   1.000
_cell.length_c   1.000
_cell.angle_alpha   90.00
_cell.angle_beta   90.00
_cell.angle_gamma   90.00
#
_symmetry.space_group_name_H-M   'P 1'
#
loop_
_entity.id
_entity.type
_entity.pdbx_description
1 polymer ?
#
loop_
_entity_poly.entity_id
_entity_poly.type
_entity_poly.pdbx_seq_one_letter_code
_entity_poly.pdbx_strand_id
1 'polypeptide(L)'
;MKIPKSLVRKGFAVVKKHVGPVVTEVATSVAPVAERALDRFHEKKRETVDLSNVIDLPVEKAVSYLEDKGFVVHPVLLPPHSKHRRDRPDIVIDVVPKKAKRDAQILVKLYYIDKETLEQSHQMVELVNVVGMTLDRATSILEGRTFHVATLIAPAKKEYAQLQAEQVVAMKPAPSPFIKNVKKGSVVQLHYIDEPTLEKSRWLQLMHQEKILARNEKVSAPLLRVKKWVERKNKDGS
;
A
#
# COMPACT_ATOMS: atom_id res chain seq x y z
N MET A 1 -31.77 -36.03 48.88
CA MET A 1 -33.16 -35.67 48.55
C MET A 1 -33.47 -36.07 47.12
N LYS A 2 -34.45 -36.94 46.91
CA LYS A 2 -34.93 -37.43 45.59
C LYS A 2 -36.38 -36.97 45.41
N ILE A 3 -36.69 -36.30 44.31
CA ILE A 3 -38.06 -35.91 43.96
C ILE A 3 -38.76 -37.14 43.33
N PRO A 4 -39.98 -37.52 43.78
CA PRO A 4 -40.67 -38.73 43.32
C PRO A 4 -41.25 -38.61 41.89
N LYS A 5 -41.10 -39.71 41.13
CA LYS A 5 -41.42 -39.88 39.69
C LYS A 5 -42.92 -39.85 39.32
N SER A 6 -43.82 -39.51 40.24
CA SER A 6 -45.27 -39.54 40.03
C SER A 6 -45.86 -38.23 39.47
N LEU A 7 -45.13 -37.11 39.53
CA LEU A 7 -45.59 -35.84 38.94
C LEU A 7 -45.25 -35.68 37.45
N VAL A 8 -44.28 -36.43 36.93
CA VAL A 8 -43.89 -36.37 35.50
C VAL A 8 -44.89 -37.10 34.59
N ARG A 9 -45.71 -38.01 35.15
CA ARG A 9 -46.68 -38.82 34.38
C ARG A 9 -48.05 -38.17 34.14
N LYS A 10 -48.42 -37.08 34.82
CA LYS A 10 -49.71 -36.40 34.60
C LYS A 10 -49.65 -35.22 33.62
N GLY A 11 -48.47 -34.65 33.37
CA GLY A 11 -48.28 -33.63 32.31
C GLY A 11 -48.19 -34.21 30.88
N PHE A 12 -47.69 -35.44 30.73
CA PHE A 12 -47.51 -36.09 29.43
C PHE A 12 -48.76 -36.76 28.85
N ALA A 13 -49.84 -36.91 29.63
CA ALA A 13 -51.08 -37.54 29.18
C ALA A 13 -52.08 -36.57 28.53
N VAL A 14 -51.92 -35.25 28.71
CA VAL A 14 -52.83 -34.23 28.16
C VAL A 14 -52.39 -33.75 26.77
N VAL A 15 -51.12 -33.89 26.40
CA VAL A 15 -50.61 -33.45 25.08
C VAL A 15 -50.78 -34.51 23.99
N LYS A 16 -51.08 -35.77 24.35
CA LYS A 16 -51.12 -36.89 23.39
C LYS A 16 -52.46 -37.09 22.65
N LYS A 17 -53.47 -36.23 22.86
CA LYS A 17 -54.83 -36.45 22.30
C LYS A 17 -55.25 -35.54 21.14
N HIS A 18 -54.44 -34.57 20.71
CA HIS A 18 -54.85 -33.62 19.65
C HIS A 18 -53.77 -33.24 18.61
N VAL A 19 -52.62 -33.92 18.56
CA VAL A 19 -51.52 -33.55 17.62
C VAL A 19 -51.02 -34.73 16.79
N GLY A 20 -51.92 -35.67 16.47
CA GLY A 20 -51.64 -36.79 15.57
C GLY A 20 -51.72 -36.43 14.07
N PRO A 21 -52.74 -35.69 13.60
CA PRO A 21 -52.89 -35.43 12.16
C PRO A 21 -52.16 -34.18 11.64
N VAL A 22 -51.87 -33.20 12.51
CA VAL A 22 -51.30 -31.91 12.08
C VAL A 22 -49.78 -31.98 11.82
N VAL A 23 -49.09 -32.99 12.37
CA VAL A 23 -47.64 -33.14 12.17
C VAL A 23 -47.31 -33.74 10.80
N THR A 24 -48.21 -34.53 10.20
CA THR A 24 -47.98 -35.13 8.88
C THR A 24 -48.23 -34.17 7.72
N GLU A 25 -49.19 -33.25 7.84
CA GLU A 25 -49.56 -32.30 6.78
C GLU A 25 -48.61 -31.08 6.74
N VAL A 26 -48.11 -30.65 7.91
CA VAL A 26 -47.08 -29.61 7.97
C VAL A 26 -45.72 -30.17 7.54
N ALA A 27 -45.35 -31.39 7.94
CA ALA A 27 -44.09 -32.01 7.51
C ALA A 27 -44.02 -32.22 5.99
N THR A 28 -45.15 -32.51 5.33
CA THR A 28 -45.20 -32.70 3.86
C THR A 28 -45.23 -31.38 3.09
N SER A 29 -45.75 -30.29 3.65
CA SER A 29 -45.75 -28.97 2.98
C SER A 29 -44.44 -28.19 3.14
N VAL A 30 -43.71 -28.40 4.23
CA VAL A 30 -42.40 -27.74 4.44
C VAL A 30 -41.24 -28.56 3.87
N ALA A 31 -41.41 -29.86 3.59
CA ALA A 31 -40.39 -30.71 2.95
C ALA A 31 -39.81 -30.10 1.65
N PRO A 32 -40.61 -29.69 0.65
CA PRO A 32 -40.06 -29.10 -0.58
C PRO A 32 -39.43 -27.71 -0.36
N VAL A 33 -39.84 -26.97 0.69
CA VAL A 33 -39.25 -25.67 1.05
C VAL A 33 -37.92 -25.85 1.77
N ALA A 34 -37.83 -26.87 2.63
CA ALA A 34 -36.61 -27.28 3.31
C ALA A 34 -35.60 -27.90 2.33
N GLU A 35 -36.03 -28.74 1.40
CA GLU A 35 -35.20 -29.27 0.31
C GLU A 35 -34.68 -28.14 -0.60
N ARG A 36 -35.53 -27.21 -1.06
CA ARG A 36 -35.07 -26.04 -1.84
C ARG A 36 -34.17 -25.08 -1.05
N ALA A 37 -34.28 -25.07 0.28
CA ALA A 37 -33.37 -24.31 1.13
C ALA A 37 -32.04 -25.06 1.30
N LEU A 38 -32.06 -26.39 1.44
CA LEU A 38 -30.89 -27.26 1.47
C LEU A 38 -30.13 -27.18 0.16
N ASP A 39 -30.80 -27.33 -0.99
CA ASP A 39 -30.21 -27.22 -2.33
C ASP A 39 -29.60 -25.84 -2.55
N ARG A 40 -30.26 -24.76 -2.12
CA ARG A 40 -29.66 -23.41 -2.12
C ARG A 40 -28.49 -23.24 -1.15
N PHE A 41 -28.43 -24.02 -0.07
CA PHE A 41 -27.28 -24.09 0.82
C PHE A 41 -26.13 -24.92 0.22
N HIS A 42 -26.44 -25.95 -0.58
CA HIS A 42 -25.49 -26.76 -1.33
C HIS A 42 -24.94 -26.01 -2.56
N GLU A 43 -25.75 -25.24 -3.28
CA GLU A 43 -25.31 -24.30 -4.34
C GLU A 43 -24.49 -23.13 -3.77
N LYS A 44 -24.79 -22.68 -2.54
CA LYS A 44 -23.98 -21.67 -1.84
C LYS A 44 -22.62 -22.18 -1.37
N LYS A 45 -22.45 -23.50 -1.20
CA LYS A 45 -21.14 -24.14 -1.20
C LYS A 45 -20.69 -24.30 -2.65
N ARG A 46 -20.43 -23.16 -3.30
CA ARG A 46 -19.63 -23.14 -4.54
C ARG A 46 -18.43 -24.03 -4.29
N GLU A 47 -18.21 -25.01 -5.16
CA GLU A 47 -17.14 -25.98 -4.98
C GLU A 47 -15.82 -25.22 -4.82
N THR A 48 -15.34 -25.14 -3.58
CA THR A 48 -14.10 -24.45 -3.30
C THR A 48 -12.98 -25.36 -3.78
N VAL A 49 -12.31 -24.96 -4.84
CA VAL A 49 -11.19 -25.68 -5.43
C VAL A 49 -9.90 -25.20 -4.77
N ASP A 50 -8.95 -26.11 -4.55
CA ASP A 50 -7.65 -25.75 -3.98
C ASP A 50 -6.77 -25.09 -5.03
N LEU A 51 -6.40 -23.82 -4.78
CA LEU A 51 -5.43 -23.11 -5.60
C LEU A 51 -4.03 -23.61 -5.26
N SER A 52 -3.56 -24.60 -6.02
CA SER A 52 -2.25 -25.22 -5.79
C SER A 52 -1.10 -24.26 -6.06
N ASN A 53 0.05 -24.54 -5.44
CA ASN A 53 1.26 -23.76 -5.70
C ASN A 53 1.80 -24.10 -7.09
N VAL A 54 1.81 -23.11 -7.99
CA VAL A 54 2.34 -23.22 -9.35
C VAL A 54 3.60 -22.38 -9.56
N ILE A 55 4.19 -21.85 -8.48
CA ILE A 55 5.50 -21.18 -8.52
C ILE A 55 6.54 -22.19 -9.04
N ASP A 56 7.51 -21.70 -9.80
CA ASP A 56 8.57 -22.47 -10.46
C ASP A 56 8.10 -23.39 -11.61
N LEU A 57 6.82 -23.36 -11.98
CA LEU A 57 6.33 -24.04 -13.19
C LEU A 57 6.44 -23.15 -14.44
N PRO A 58 6.65 -23.75 -15.62
CA PRO A 58 6.48 -23.04 -16.89
C PRO A 58 5.08 -22.43 -16.99
N VAL A 59 4.99 -21.17 -17.43
CA VAL A 59 3.74 -20.40 -17.43
C VAL A 59 2.63 -21.13 -18.18
N GLU A 60 2.91 -21.69 -19.36
CA GLU A 60 1.93 -22.45 -20.16
C GLU A 60 1.34 -23.63 -19.37
N LYS A 61 2.20 -24.41 -18.70
CA LYS A 61 1.77 -25.55 -17.89
C LYS A 61 0.95 -25.12 -16.67
N ALA A 62 1.35 -24.02 -16.03
CA ALA A 62 0.64 -23.46 -14.89
C ALA A 62 -0.75 -22.93 -15.29
N VAL A 63 -0.86 -22.30 -16.46
CA VAL A 63 -2.14 -21.83 -17.03
C VAL A 63 -3.06 -23.02 -17.27
N SER A 64 -2.65 -24.00 -18.07
CA SER A 64 -3.48 -25.19 -18.35
C SER A 64 -3.92 -25.88 -17.07
N TYR A 65 -3.01 -26.11 -16.12
CA TYR A 65 -3.31 -26.79 -14.87
C TYR A 65 -4.36 -26.08 -14.01
N LEU A 66 -4.34 -24.75 -13.96
CA LEU A 66 -5.28 -23.97 -13.16
C LEU A 66 -6.62 -23.76 -13.88
N GLU A 67 -6.62 -23.63 -15.20
CA GLU A 67 -7.83 -23.58 -16.02
C GLU A 67 -8.59 -24.91 -15.98
N ASP A 68 -7.88 -26.05 -16.02
CA ASP A 68 -8.46 -27.39 -15.84
C ASP A 68 -9.15 -27.56 -14.47
N LYS A 69 -8.73 -26.77 -13.48
CA LYS A 69 -9.35 -26.70 -12.14
C LYS A 69 -10.51 -25.72 -12.05
N GLY A 70 -10.88 -25.06 -13.16
CA GLY A 70 -11.98 -24.11 -13.23
C GLY A 70 -11.62 -22.70 -12.77
N PHE A 71 -10.33 -22.33 -12.68
CA PHE A 71 -9.92 -20.95 -12.43
C PHE A 71 -9.80 -20.16 -13.74
N VAL A 72 -10.04 -18.85 -13.69
CA VAL A 72 -9.72 -17.94 -14.80
C VAL A 72 -8.30 -17.45 -14.59
N VAL A 73 -7.38 -17.75 -15.50
CA VAL A 73 -5.96 -17.46 -15.32
C VAL A 73 -5.54 -16.31 -16.23
N HIS A 74 -4.72 -15.40 -15.69
CA HIS A 74 -4.14 -14.32 -16.47
C HIS A 74 -2.63 -14.22 -16.20
N PRO A 75 -1.78 -14.58 -17.17
CA PRO A 75 -0.35 -14.37 -17.07
C PRO A 75 -0.02 -12.88 -17.19
N VAL A 76 0.82 -12.37 -16.30
CA VAL A 76 1.22 -10.97 -16.21
C VAL A 76 2.73 -10.88 -16.27
N LEU A 77 3.23 -10.23 -17.32
CA LEU A 77 4.66 -9.95 -17.47
C LEU A 77 5.08 -8.88 -16.46
N LEU A 78 6.07 -9.20 -15.64
CA LEU A 78 6.66 -8.26 -14.69
C LEU A 78 7.59 -7.28 -15.40
N PRO A 79 7.66 -6.01 -14.94
CA PRO A 79 8.61 -5.06 -15.49
C PRO A 79 10.05 -5.43 -15.09
N PRO A 80 11.06 -5.02 -15.88
CA PRO A 80 12.46 -5.30 -15.57
C PRO A 80 12.88 -4.69 -14.23
N HIS A 81 13.57 -5.47 -13.40
CA HIS A 81 14.01 -5.04 -12.08
C HIS A 81 15.27 -5.78 -11.64
N SER A 82 16.16 -5.11 -10.90
CA SER A 82 17.43 -5.70 -10.44
C SER A 82 17.26 -6.99 -9.62
N LYS A 83 16.16 -7.11 -8.87
CA LYS A 83 15.75 -8.32 -8.13
C LYS A 83 15.53 -9.55 -9.03
N HIS A 84 15.10 -9.36 -10.27
CA HIS A 84 14.73 -10.43 -11.20
C HIS A 84 15.92 -11.00 -12.00
N ARG A 85 17.13 -10.49 -11.78
CA ARG A 85 18.36 -10.93 -12.48
C ARG A 85 18.72 -12.41 -12.28
N ARG A 86 18.17 -13.06 -11.27
CA ARG A 86 18.44 -14.47 -10.94
C ARG A 86 17.26 -15.38 -11.24
N ASP A 87 16.14 -14.80 -11.66
CA ASP A 87 14.94 -15.55 -11.98
C ASP A 87 15.10 -16.20 -13.36
N ARG A 88 14.27 -17.20 -13.62
CA ARG A 88 14.27 -17.93 -14.89
C ARG A 88 13.18 -17.38 -15.80
N PRO A 89 13.42 -17.30 -17.12
CA PRO A 89 12.41 -16.85 -18.05
C PRO A 89 11.27 -17.87 -18.15
N ASP A 90 10.07 -17.37 -18.46
CA ASP A 90 8.86 -18.12 -18.76
C ASP A 90 8.41 -19.08 -17.65
N ILE A 91 8.80 -18.76 -16.41
CA ILE A 91 8.44 -19.47 -15.19
C ILE A 91 7.66 -18.55 -14.26
N VAL A 92 6.67 -19.12 -13.57
CA VAL A 92 5.85 -18.40 -12.59
C VAL A 92 6.70 -18.04 -11.37
N ILE A 93 6.81 -16.74 -11.08
CA ILE A 93 7.54 -16.17 -9.94
C ILE A 93 6.60 -15.92 -8.76
N ASP A 94 5.39 -15.43 -9.03
CA ASP A 94 4.41 -15.09 -7.99
C ASP A 94 2.99 -15.32 -8.48
N VAL A 95 2.06 -15.52 -7.54
CA VAL A 95 0.66 -15.85 -7.81
C VAL A 95 -0.25 -15.03 -6.91
N VAL A 96 -1.24 -14.37 -7.52
CA VAL A 96 -2.25 -13.59 -6.80
C VAL A 96 -3.66 -14.00 -7.26
N PRO A 97 -4.55 -14.43 -6.35
CA PRO A 97 -4.37 -14.52 -4.90
C PRO A 97 -3.41 -15.64 -4.47
N LYS A 98 -2.86 -15.53 -3.26
CA LYS A 98 -2.01 -16.59 -2.69
C LYS A 98 -2.78 -17.90 -2.51
N LYS A 99 -2.04 -19.01 -2.54
CA LYS A 99 -2.51 -20.38 -2.28
C LYS A 99 -3.51 -20.42 -1.12
N ALA A 100 -4.73 -20.87 -1.43
CA ALA A 100 -5.81 -21.10 -0.49
C ALA A 100 -6.93 -21.87 -1.21
N LYS A 101 -7.88 -22.41 -0.44
CA LYS A 101 -9.16 -22.86 -0.99
C LYS A 101 -9.96 -21.63 -1.46
N ARG A 102 -10.42 -21.66 -2.71
CA ARG A 102 -11.09 -20.54 -3.36
C ARG A 102 -12.28 -21.03 -4.17
N ASP A 103 -13.25 -20.16 -4.37
CA ASP A 103 -14.34 -20.44 -5.29
C ASP A 103 -13.77 -20.71 -6.70
N ALA A 104 -14.34 -21.69 -7.40
CA ALA A 104 -14.13 -21.82 -8.83
C ALA A 104 -14.51 -20.49 -9.54
N GLN A 105 -13.88 -20.20 -10.68
CA GLN A 105 -14.04 -19.00 -11.52
C GLN A 105 -13.43 -17.69 -11.00
N ILE A 106 -12.65 -17.70 -9.92
CA ILE A 106 -11.87 -16.50 -9.56
C ILE A 106 -10.75 -16.24 -10.58
N LEU A 107 -10.41 -14.97 -10.75
CA LEU A 107 -9.24 -14.55 -11.51
C LEU A 107 -7.96 -14.81 -10.70
N VAL A 108 -7.04 -15.57 -11.28
CA VAL A 108 -5.70 -15.85 -10.77
C VAL A 108 -4.67 -15.19 -11.69
N LYS A 109 -3.89 -14.26 -11.15
CA LYS A 109 -2.77 -13.62 -11.84
C LYS A 109 -1.50 -14.41 -11.61
N LEU A 110 -0.84 -14.82 -12.69
CA LEU A 110 0.47 -15.47 -12.65
C LEU A 110 1.53 -14.48 -13.11
N TYR A 111 2.43 -14.10 -12.22
CA TYR A 111 3.50 -13.18 -12.55
C TYR A 111 4.72 -13.94 -13.04
N TYR A 112 5.28 -13.52 -14.17
CA TYR A 112 6.46 -14.12 -14.77
C TYR A 112 7.34 -13.05 -15.42
N ILE A 113 8.55 -13.42 -15.81
CA ILE A 113 9.41 -12.63 -16.70
C ILE A 113 9.69 -13.44 -17.95
N ASP A 114 9.83 -12.78 -19.09
CA ASP A 114 10.33 -13.39 -20.31
C ASP A 114 11.85 -13.18 -20.44
N LYS A 115 12.42 -13.74 -21.50
CA LYS A 115 13.86 -13.62 -21.78
C LYS A 115 14.31 -12.17 -21.99
N GLU A 116 13.51 -11.37 -22.68
CA GLU A 116 13.85 -9.95 -22.95
C GLU A 116 13.89 -9.14 -21.65
N THR A 117 12.88 -9.30 -20.80
CA THR A 117 12.77 -8.65 -19.49
C THR A 117 13.91 -9.06 -18.57
N LEU A 118 14.34 -10.33 -18.62
CA LEU A 118 15.50 -10.80 -17.87
C LEU A 118 16.78 -10.09 -18.32
N GLU A 119 17.02 -10.00 -19.64
CA GLU A 119 18.16 -9.28 -20.21
C GLU A 119 18.14 -7.79 -19.81
N GLN A 120 16.98 -7.14 -19.89
CA GLN A 120 16.79 -5.77 -19.42
C GLN A 120 17.03 -5.64 -17.90
N SER A 121 16.63 -6.63 -17.10
CA SER A 121 16.85 -6.66 -15.66
C SER A 121 18.34 -6.72 -15.28
N HIS A 122 19.18 -7.36 -16.10
CA HIS A 122 20.65 -7.34 -15.94
C HIS A 122 21.25 -5.95 -16.18
N GLN A 123 20.55 -5.09 -16.93
CA GLN A 123 20.92 -3.70 -17.16
C GLN A 123 20.37 -2.74 -16.10
N MET A 124 19.45 -3.15 -15.24
CA MET A 124 18.90 -2.30 -14.18
C MET A 124 19.86 -2.25 -13.00
N VAL A 125 20.11 -1.09 -12.37
CA VAL A 125 20.89 -0.89 -11.14
C VAL A 125 20.07 -0.08 -10.14
N GLU A 126 20.23 -0.38 -8.86
CA GLU A 126 19.51 0.31 -7.79
C GLU A 126 20.01 1.75 -7.64
N LEU A 127 19.07 2.68 -7.68
CA LEU A 127 19.31 4.10 -7.48
C LEU A 127 19.31 4.43 -5.98
N VAL A 128 20.45 4.89 -5.48
CA VAL A 128 20.61 5.30 -4.08
C VAL A 128 20.15 6.74 -3.91
N ASN A 129 19.44 7.01 -2.82
CA ASN A 129 19.16 8.38 -2.42
C ASN A 129 20.42 9.04 -1.85
N VAL A 130 20.97 10.00 -2.59
CA VAL A 130 22.16 10.78 -2.20
C VAL A 130 21.81 12.21 -1.76
N VAL A 131 20.52 12.54 -1.66
CA VAL A 131 20.08 13.86 -1.16
C VAL A 131 20.53 14.05 0.28
N GLY A 132 21.10 15.21 0.57
CA GLY A 132 21.67 15.57 1.86
C GLY A 132 23.17 15.27 1.99
N MET A 133 23.78 14.55 1.04
CA MET A 133 25.23 14.31 1.02
C MET A 133 25.99 15.48 0.39
N THR A 134 27.31 15.53 0.59
CA THR A 134 28.20 16.43 -0.17
C THR A 134 28.27 15.99 -1.63
N LEU A 135 28.46 16.95 -2.53
CA LEU A 135 28.47 16.73 -3.99
C LEU A 135 29.52 15.69 -4.40
N ASP A 136 30.72 15.79 -3.85
CA ASP A 136 31.83 14.87 -4.11
C ASP A 136 31.48 13.42 -3.73
N ARG A 137 30.96 13.23 -2.51
CA ARG A 137 30.54 11.92 -2.02
C ARG A 137 29.39 11.34 -2.84
N ALA A 138 28.38 12.16 -3.14
CA ALA A 138 27.24 11.77 -3.94
C ALA A 138 27.66 11.31 -5.34
N THR A 139 28.57 12.07 -5.97
CA THR A 139 29.12 11.77 -7.29
C THR A 139 29.86 10.44 -7.27
N SER A 140 30.79 10.27 -6.32
CA SER A 140 31.55 9.03 -6.15
C SER A 140 30.66 7.78 -5.99
N ILE A 141 29.58 7.88 -5.20
CA ILE A 141 28.65 6.76 -4.98
C ILE A 141 27.89 6.39 -6.26
N LEU A 142 27.46 7.39 -7.04
CA LEU A 142 26.67 7.16 -8.25
C LEU A 142 27.55 6.65 -9.41
N GLU A 143 28.72 7.23 -9.60
CA GLU A 143 29.68 6.79 -10.62
C GLU A 143 30.20 5.38 -10.32
N GLY A 144 30.49 5.07 -9.05
CA GLY A 144 30.84 3.72 -8.61
C GLY A 144 29.74 2.68 -8.86
N ARG A 145 28.49 3.12 -9.06
CA ARG A 145 27.35 2.29 -9.47
C ARG A 145 27.05 2.37 -10.96
N THR A 146 28.00 2.84 -11.78
CA THR A 146 27.90 2.93 -13.25
C THR A 146 26.83 3.93 -13.74
N PHE A 147 26.54 4.98 -12.96
CA PHE A 147 25.72 6.10 -13.44
C PHE A 147 26.62 7.23 -13.95
N HIS A 148 26.10 8.04 -14.87
CA HIS A 148 26.72 9.31 -15.25
C HIS A 148 26.11 10.43 -14.42
N VAL A 149 26.94 11.29 -13.82
CA VAL A 149 26.45 12.35 -12.95
C VAL A 149 26.47 13.69 -13.69
N ALA A 150 25.32 14.35 -13.74
CA ALA A 150 25.21 15.73 -14.22
C ALA A 150 24.91 16.64 -13.03
N THR A 151 25.69 17.70 -12.82
CA THR A 151 25.50 18.59 -11.67
C THR A 151 24.85 19.89 -12.12
N LEU A 152 23.92 20.43 -11.32
CA LEU A 152 23.33 21.75 -11.50
C LEU A 152 23.23 22.47 -10.17
N ILE A 153 23.43 23.79 -10.20
CA ILE A 153 23.20 24.65 -9.04
C ILE A 153 21.70 24.80 -8.83
N ALA A 154 21.24 24.54 -7.61
CA ALA A 154 19.85 24.69 -7.21
C ALA A 154 19.49 26.18 -7.08
N PRO A 155 18.23 26.59 -7.37
CA PRO A 155 17.81 27.95 -7.09
C PRO A 155 17.77 28.21 -5.58
N ALA A 156 18.12 29.42 -5.16
CA ALA A 156 18.11 29.81 -3.75
C ALA A 156 16.70 29.71 -3.15
N LYS A 157 16.60 29.15 -1.95
CA LYS A 157 15.33 29.04 -1.21
C LYS A 157 15.55 29.20 0.28
N LYS A 158 14.55 29.71 1.00
CA LYS A 158 14.62 29.92 2.45
C LYS A 158 14.88 28.63 3.24
N GLU A 159 14.44 27.48 2.72
CA GLU A 159 14.63 26.18 3.36
C GLU A 159 16.11 25.73 3.37
N TYR A 160 16.92 26.31 2.49
CA TYR A 160 18.32 25.94 2.30
C TYR A 160 19.27 26.71 3.22
N ALA A 161 18.79 27.71 3.97
CA ALA A 161 19.62 28.58 4.79
C ALA A 161 20.44 27.87 5.89
N GLN A 162 19.95 26.71 6.35
CA GLN A 162 20.58 25.89 7.39
C GLN A 162 21.46 24.76 6.83
N LEU A 163 21.56 24.65 5.50
CA LEU A 163 22.37 23.63 4.84
C LEU A 163 23.83 24.06 4.71
N GLN A 164 24.66 23.15 4.20
CA GLN A 164 26.07 23.39 3.92
C GLN A 164 26.29 23.63 2.42
N ALA A 165 27.38 24.32 2.09
CA ALA A 165 27.81 24.44 0.71
C ALA A 165 28.17 23.06 0.12
N GLU A 166 28.00 22.94 -1.19
CA GLU A 166 28.17 21.71 -1.96
C GLU A 166 27.24 20.56 -1.53
N GLN A 167 26.20 20.84 -0.75
CA GLN A 167 25.25 19.82 -0.35
C GLN A 167 24.20 19.58 -1.43
N VAL A 168 23.94 18.31 -1.75
CA VAL A 168 22.91 17.89 -2.69
C VAL A 168 21.53 18.07 -2.06
N VAL A 169 20.64 18.81 -2.72
CA VAL A 169 19.28 19.09 -2.25
C VAL A 169 18.19 18.37 -3.03
N ALA A 170 18.48 17.98 -4.26
CA ALA A 170 17.58 17.18 -5.06
C ALA A 170 18.36 16.34 -6.08
N MET A 171 17.73 15.30 -6.58
CA MET A 171 18.26 14.51 -7.67
C MET A 171 17.16 14.11 -8.66
N LYS A 172 17.52 13.89 -9.92
CA LYS A 172 16.64 13.35 -10.95
C LYS A 172 17.30 12.14 -11.62
N PRO A 173 16.61 11.01 -11.79
CA PRO A 173 15.27 10.73 -11.27
C PRO A 173 15.22 10.74 -9.73
N ALA A 174 14.08 11.15 -9.16
CA ALA A 174 13.92 11.21 -7.71
C ALA A 174 13.66 9.79 -7.16
N PRO A 175 14.44 9.33 -6.15
CA PRO A 175 14.25 8.03 -5.56
C PRO A 175 12.87 7.98 -4.90
N SER A 176 12.04 7.05 -5.35
CA SER A 176 10.67 6.87 -4.86
C SER A 176 10.36 5.37 -4.78
N PRO A 177 9.30 4.95 -4.07
CA PRO A 177 8.90 3.54 -4.03
C PRO A 177 8.66 2.92 -5.42
N PHE A 178 8.36 3.76 -6.42
CA PHE A 178 8.13 3.37 -7.82
C PHE A 178 9.40 3.42 -8.68
N ILE A 179 10.36 4.28 -8.33
CA ILE A 179 11.64 4.43 -9.05
C ILE A 179 12.77 3.97 -8.13
N LYS A 180 12.98 2.66 -8.08
CA LYS A 180 14.05 2.03 -7.30
C LYS A 180 15.24 1.63 -8.17
N ASN A 181 15.01 1.31 -9.43
CA ASN A 181 16.05 0.91 -10.36
C ASN A 181 16.04 1.74 -11.61
N VAL A 182 17.24 2.00 -12.11
CA VAL A 182 17.51 2.79 -13.30
C VAL A 182 18.52 2.02 -14.13
N LYS A 183 18.44 2.13 -15.46
CA LYS A 183 19.37 1.46 -16.38
C LYS A 183 20.82 1.89 -16.12
N LYS A 184 21.76 0.96 -16.20
CA LYS A 184 23.22 1.22 -16.20
C LYS A 184 23.57 2.28 -17.24
N GLY A 185 24.49 3.17 -16.90
CA GLY A 185 24.90 4.28 -17.75
C GLY A 185 23.84 5.38 -17.89
N SER A 186 22.75 5.35 -17.13
CA SER A 186 21.80 6.47 -17.14
C SER A 186 22.40 7.71 -16.48
N VAL A 187 21.97 8.87 -16.93
CA VAL A 187 22.33 10.16 -16.33
C VAL A 187 21.48 10.40 -15.09
N VAL A 188 22.14 10.65 -13.96
CA VAL A 188 21.54 11.12 -12.72
C VAL A 188 21.94 12.57 -12.53
N GLN A 189 20.95 13.44 -12.50
CA GLN A 189 21.16 14.86 -12.34
C GLN A 189 21.09 15.24 -10.86
N LEU A 190 22.16 15.80 -10.31
CA LEU A 190 22.22 16.30 -8.93
C LEU A 190 22.03 17.80 -8.90
N HIS A 191 21.15 18.27 -8.03
CA HIS A 191 20.95 19.68 -7.72
C HIS A 191 21.63 19.96 -6.39
N TYR A 192 22.60 20.87 -6.38
CA TYR A 192 23.38 21.19 -5.19
C TYR A 192 23.37 22.69 -4.90
N ILE A 193 23.68 23.07 -3.67
CA ILE A 193 23.80 24.48 -3.28
C ILE A 193 25.27 24.86 -3.31
N ASP A 194 25.63 25.90 -4.06
CA ASP A 194 26.94 26.55 -3.97
C ASP A 194 26.93 27.67 -2.92
N GLU A 195 28.12 28.16 -2.53
CA GLU A 195 28.24 29.21 -1.51
C GLU A 195 27.41 30.47 -1.86
N PRO A 196 27.44 31.02 -3.09
CA PRO A 196 26.62 32.17 -3.45
C PRO A 196 25.10 31.93 -3.31
N THR A 197 24.63 30.72 -3.63
CA THR A 197 23.22 30.37 -3.44
C THR A 197 22.87 30.18 -1.97
N LEU A 198 23.79 29.67 -1.17
CA LEU A 198 23.60 29.50 0.27
C LEU A 198 23.44 30.85 0.97
N GLU A 199 24.28 31.83 0.63
CA GLU A 199 24.17 33.20 1.15
C GLU A 199 22.83 33.84 0.79
N LYS A 200 22.41 33.74 -0.48
CA LYS A 200 21.08 34.20 -0.93
C LYS A 200 19.96 33.51 -0.16
N SER A 201 20.11 32.21 0.12
CA SER A 201 19.13 31.42 0.87
C SER A 201 19.03 31.88 2.33
N ARG A 202 20.16 32.18 2.98
CA ARG A 202 20.21 32.79 4.33
C ARG A 202 19.52 34.16 4.36
N TRP A 203 19.80 35.00 3.37
CA TRP A 203 19.14 36.29 3.23
C TRP A 203 17.61 36.15 3.08
N LEU A 204 17.15 35.22 2.25
CA LEU A 204 15.72 34.93 2.09
C LEU A 204 15.06 34.45 3.41
N GLN A 205 15.77 33.69 4.24
CA GLN A 205 15.27 33.27 5.54
C GLN A 205 15.13 34.45 6.51
N LEU A 206 16.14 35.35 6.57
CA LEU A 206 16.09 36.56 7.39
C LEU A 206 14.90 37.45 6.99
N MET A 207 14.76 37.74 5.70
CA MET A 207 13.64 38.53 5.18
C MET A 207 12.27 37.88 5.47
N HIS A 208 12.21 36.55 5.50
CA HIS A 208 10.99 35.85 5.86
C HIS A 208 10.66 35.98 7.35
N GLN A 209 11.65 35.89 8.24
CA GLN A 209 11.48 36.07 9.67
C GLN A 209 11.05 37.50 10.01
N GLU A 210 11.68 38.51 9.41
CA GLU A 210 11.30 39.91 9.60
C GLU A 210 9.83 40.16 9.20
N LYS A 211 9.39 39.59 8.07
CA LYS A 211 7.99 39.67 7.64
C LYS A 211 7.03 39.03 8.65
N ILE A 212 7.41 37.92 9.27
CA ILE A 212 6.61 37.26 10.30
C ILE A 212 6.54 38.13 11.55
N LEU A 213 7.67 38.68 12.01
CA LEU A 213 7.73 39.56 13.18
C LEU A 213 6.91 40.83 12.97
N ALA A 214 7.08 41.52 11.85
CA ALA A 214 6.31 42.71 11.51
C ALA A 214 4.79 42.42 11.42
N ARG A 215 4.40 41.23 10.94
CA ARG A 215 3.00 40.79 10.95
C ARG A 215 2.51 40.57 12.38
N ASN A 216 3.29 39.92 13.22
CA ASN A 216 2.94 39.64 14.60
C ASN A 216 2.82 40.93 15.43
N GLU A 217 3.69 41.91 15.23
CA GLU A 217 3.60 43.24 15.85
C GLU A 217 2.34 44.00 15.43
N LYS A 218 2.01 43.96 14.13
CA LYS A 218 0.77 44.57 13.62
C LYS A 218 -0.50 43.95 14.21
N VAL A 219 -0.47 42.65 14.54
CA VAL A 219 -1.60 41.95 15.15
C VAL A 219 -1.63 42.13 16.66
N SER A 220 -0.49 42.12 17.34
CA SER A 220 -0.41 42.20 18.81
C SER A 220 -0.66 43.60 19.35
N ALA A 221 -0.24 44.66 18.64
CA ALA A 221 -0.40 46.04 19.09
C ALA A 221 -1.88 46.47 19.26
N PRO A 222 -2.81 46.17 18.32
CA PRO A 222 -4.24 46.38 18.54
C PRO A 222 -4.81 45.56 19.70
N LEU A 223 -4.42 44.28 19.83
CA LEU A 223 -4.91 43.40 20.90
C LEU A 223 -4.48 43.90 22.29
N LEU A 224 -3.24 44.39 22.44
CA LEU A 224 -2.75 45.04 23.65
C LEU A 224 -3.54 46.31 23.99
N ARG A 225 -3.92 47.11 22.98
CA ARG A 225 -4.77 48.30 23.20
C ARG A 225 -6.17 47.91 23.67
N VAL A 226 -6.78 46.88 23.08
CA VAL A 226 -8.09 46.36 23.50
C VAL A 226 -8.02 45.81 24.92
N LYS A 227 -7.00 45.01 25.26
CA LYS A 227 -6.82 44.48 26.61
C LYS A 227 -6.69 45.61 27.65
N LYS A 228 -5.85 46.62 27.39
CA LYS A 228 -5.72 47.81 28.24
C LYS A 228 -6.99 48.67 28.33
N TRP A 229 -7.88 48.60 27.34
CA TRP A 229 -9.18 49.28 27.37
C TRP A 229 -10.17 48.51 28.26
N VAL A 230 -10.23 47.18 28.13
CA VAL A 230 -11.06 46.30 28.99
C VAL A 230 -10.62 46.40 30.46
N GLU A 231 -9.32 46.35 30.73
CA GLU A 231 -8.78 46.47 32.10
C GLU A 231 -9.10 47.82 32.76
N ARG A 232 -9.19 48.91 31.98
CA ARG A 232 -9.60 50.22 32.48
C ARG A 232 -11.10 50.26 32.78
N LYS A 233 -11.94 49.78 31.85
CA LYS A 233 -13.40 49.67 32.02
C LYS A 233 -13.79 48.87 33.26
N ASN A 234 -13.04 47.82 33.60
CA ASN A 234 -13.32 47.01 34.80
C ASN A 234 -12.87 47.65 36.11
N LYS A 235 -11.94 48.63 36.09
CA LYS A 235 -11.51 49.37 37.29
C LYS A 235 -12.40 50.56 37.61
N ASP A 236 -13.00 51.18 36.60
CA ASP A 236 -13.86 52.36 36.77
C ASP A 236 -15.33 52.00 37.11
N GLY A 237 -15.64 50.70 37.19
CA GLY A 237 -16.98 50.16 37.50
C GLY A 237 -17.08 49.41 38.83
N SER A 238 -16.08 49.56 39.72
CA SER A 238 -16.08 49.01 41.08
C SER A 238 -16.06 50.12 42.13
#